data_AF-A0A841GWJ0-F1
#
_entry.id   AF-A0A841GWJ0-F1
#
_cell.length_a   1.000
_cell.length_b   1.000
_cell.length_c   1.000
_cell.angle_alpha   90.00
_cell.angle_beta   90.00
_cell.angle_gamma   90.00
#
_symmetry.space_group_name_H-M   'P 1'
#
loop_
_entity.id
_entity.type
_entity.pdbx_description
1 polymer ?
#
loop_
_entity_poly.entity_id
_entity_poly.type
_entity_poly.pdbx_seq_one_letter_code
_entity_poly.pdbx_strand_id
1 'polypeptide(L)' 'MSQTFTDADLVTWEAFSSGGRFGLSIRPKVIFHCLTDQTVAPRFVEMDGDEADAEHAIHESSEEQLRQMLAQSKVLE' A
#
# COMPACT_ATOMS: atom_id res chain seq x y z
N MET A 1 -7.39 3.19 -6.88
CA MET A 1 -7.34 4.55 -6.28
C MET A 1 -6.06 4.66 -5.45
N SER A 2 -5.43 5.84 -5.29
CA SER A 2 -4.18 5.98 -4.50
C SER A 2 -4.22 7.13 -3.50
N GLN A 3 -3.45 7.01 -2.42
CA GLN A 3 -3.29 8.03 -1.38
C GLN A 3 -1.81 8.24 -1.07
N THR A 4 -1.39 9.49 -0.97
CA THR A 4 -0.02 9.83 -0.59
C THR A 4 0.06 10.24 0.88
N PHE A 5 1.17 9.91 1.53
CA PHE A 5 1.45 10.30 2.90
C PHE A 5 2.96 10.46 3.10
N THR A 6 3.35 11.23 4.11
CA THR A 6 4.76 11.38 4.49
C THR A 6 5.04 10.58 5.75
N ASP A 7 6.14 9.85 5.80
CA ASP A 7 6.55 9.08 6.98
C ASP A 7 7.37 9.93 7.99
N ALA A 8 7.83 9.31 9.07
CA ALA A 8 8.65 9.98 10.09
C ALA A 8 10.02 10.44 9.58
N ASP A 9 10.59 9.76 8.58
CA ASP A 9 11.86 10.11 7.94
C ASP A 9 11.72 11.18 6.83
N LEU A 10 10.55 11.85 6.76
CA LEU A 10 10.21 12.84 5.73
C LEU A 10 10.20 12.26 4.30
N VAL A 11 10.04 10.95 4.16
CA VAL A 11 9.90 10.29 2.86
C VAL A 11 8.42 10.26 2.46
N THR A 12 8.13 10.65 1.23
CA THR A 12 6.78 10.62 0.67
C THR A 12 6.53 9.28 -0.01
N TRP A 13 5.43 8.64 0.38
CA TRP A 13 4.98 7.36 -0.14
C TRP A 13 3.63 7.51 -0.82
N GLU A 14 3.43 6.75 -1.90
CA GLU A 14 2.12 6.51 -2.51
C GLU A 14 1.65 5.10 -2.13
N ALA A 15 0.50 5.02 -1.47
CA ALA A 15 -0.23 3.78 -1.22
C ALA A 15 -1.30 3.57 -2.29
N PHE A 16 -1.31 2.42 -2.93
CA PHE A 16 -2.34 2.03 -3.88
C PHE A 16 -2.61 0.53 -3.80
N SER A 17 -3.86 0.13 -4.09
CA SER A 17 -4.22 -1.28 -4.12
C SER A 17 -3.73 -1.92 -5.42
N SER A 18 -3.39 -3.20 -5.33
CA SER A 18 -3.07 -4.07 -6.44
C SER A 18 -3.70 -5.42 -6.15
N GLY A 19 -4.76 -5.75 -6.87
CA GLY A 19 -5.51 -6.99 -6.70
C GLY A 19 -5.79 -7.65 -8.05
N GLY A 20 -5.95 -8.98 -8.04
CA GLY A 20 -6.32 -9.73 -9.23
C GLY A 20 -7.75 -9.40 -9.64
N ARG A 21 -7.92 -8.52 -10.62
CA ARG A 21 -9.21 -8.24 -11.25
C ARG A 21 -9.83 -9.56 -11.77
N PHE A 22 -11.11 -9.81 -11.48
CA PHE A 22 -11.91 -10.95 -11.98
C PHE A 22 -11.69 -12.34 -11.35
N GLY A 23 -11.84 -12.47 -10.02
CA GLY A 23 -12.03 -13.79 -9.39
C GLY A 23 -10.81 -14.73 -9.46
N LEU A 24 -9.62 -14.19 -9.75
CA LEU A 24 -8.36 -14.89 -9.57
C LEU A 24 -8.03 -14.89 -8.07
N SER A 25 -7.64 -16.04 -7.51
CA SER A 25 -7.27 -16.22 -6.09
C SER A 25 -5.95 -15.53 -5.69
N ILE A 26 -5.66 -14.36 -6.27
CA ILE A 26 -4.52 -13.53 -5.89
C ILE A 26 -5.02 -12.62 -4.78
N ARG A 27 -4.50 -12.82 -3.56
CA ARG A 27 -4.82 -11.97 -2.42
C ARG A 27 -4.56 -10.50 -2.79
N PRO A 28 -5.51 -9.59 -2.50
CA PRO A 28 -5.30 -8.18 -2.77
C PRO A 28 -4.10 -7.69 -1.94
N LYS A 29 -3.34 -6.76 -2.50
CA LYS A 29 -2.17 -6.17 -1.87
C LYS A 29 -2.32 -4.66 -1.85
N VAL A 30 -1.86 -4.03 -0.78
CA VAL A 30 -1.59 -2.59 -0.76
C VAL A 30 -0.12 -2.42 -1.06
N ILE A 31 0.21 -1.72 -2.14
CA ILE A 31 1.58 -1.39 -2.54
C ILE A 31 1.91 0.01 -2.05
N PHE A 32 3.12 0.15 -1.51
CA PHE A 32 3.73 1.40 -1.09
C PHE A 32 4.91 1.69 -2.01
N HIS A 33 4.82 2.79 -2.75
CA HIS A 33 5.86 3.24 -3.66
C HIS A 33 6.47 4.55 -3.13
N CYS A 34 7.80 4.58 -3.01
CA CYS A 34 8.51 5.77 -2.57
C CYS A 34 8.57 6.80 -3.70
N LEU A 35 7.99 7.98 -3.49
CA LEU A 35 8.02 9.06 -4.47
C LEU A 35 9.26 9.94 -4.33
N THR A 36 9.86 10.01 -3.14
CA THR A 36 11.04 10.84 -2.88
C THR A 36 12.33 10.21 -3.38
N ASP A 37 12.44 8.88 -3.30
CA ASP A 37 13.62 8.13 -3.71
C ASP A 37 13.22 6.84 -4.44
N GLN A 38 13.40 6.83 -5.75
CA GLN A 38 13.08 5.69 -6.63
C GLN A 38 14.06 4.51 -6.50
N THR A 39 15.16 4.67 -5.76
CA THR A 39 16.06 3.55 -5.44
C THR A 39 15.50 2.66 -4.33
N VAL A 40 14.56 3.19 -3.55
CA VAL A 40 13.86 2.43 -2.51
C VAL A 40 12.89 1.47 -3.19
N ALA A 41 13.12 0.17 -2.97
CA ALA A 41 12.24 -0.87 -3.49
C ALA A 41 10.79 -0.68 -3.00
N PRO A 42 9.79 -0.86 -3.87
CA PRO A 42 8.39 -0.84 -3.46
C PRO A 42 8.15 -1.87 -2.36
N ARG A 43 7.18 -1.59 -1.50
CA ARG A 43 6.77 -2.50 -0.44
C ARG A 43 5.31 -2.88 -0.60
N PHE A 44 4.89 -3.99 0.00
CA PHE A 44 3.50 -4.40 -0.04
C PHE A 44 3.02 -5.04 1.26
N VAL A 45 1.73 -4.90 1.53
CA VAL A 45 0.99 -5.63 2.57
C VAL A 45 -0.07 -6.46 1.88
N GLU A 46 -0.17 -7.74 2.23
CA GLU A 46 -1.26 -8.59 1.79
C GLU A 46 -2.50 -8.31 2.65
N MET A 47 -3.64 -8.12 2.01
CA MET A 47 -4.92 -7.94 2.66
C MET A 47 -5.82 -9.16 2.44
N ASP A 48 -6.70 -9.40 3.40
CA ASP A 48 -7.83 -10.30 3.23
C ASP A 48 -8.95 -9.59 2.45
N GLY A 49 -9.77 -10.34 1.72
CA GLY A 49 -10.87 -9.81 0.91
C GLY A 49 -10.53 -9.67 -0.57
N ASP A 50 -11.12 -8.67 -1.23
CA ASP A 50 -10.90 -8.35 -2.64
C ASP A 50 -10.27 -6.95 -2.85
N GLU A 51 -10.05 -6.58 -4.12
CA GLU A 51 -9.40 -5.32 -4.47
C GLU A 51 -10.18 -4.10 -3.96
N ALA A 52 -11.52 -4.18 -3.92
CA ALA A 52 -12.34 -3.09 -3.42
C ALA A 52 -12.17 -2.91 -1.90
N ASP A 53 -12.02 -4.00 -1.15
CA ASP A 53 -11.71 -3.93 0.28
C ASP A 53 -10.36 -3.26 0.52
N ALA A 54 -9.34 -3.56 -0.30
CA ALA A 54 -8.02 -2.93 -0.20
C ALA A 54 -8.07 -1.44 -0.60
N GLU A 55 -8.83 -1.08 -1.64
CA GLU A 55 -9.05 0.33 -2.00
C GLU A 55 -9.76 1.11 -0.88
N HIS A 56 -10.80 0.51 -0.31
CA HIS A 56 -11.58 1.09 0.77
C HIS A 56 -10.72 1.26 2.03
N ALA A 57 -9.89 0.27 2.35
CA ALA A 57 -8.95 0.33 3.46
C ALA A 57 -7.94 1.46 3.29
N ILE A 58 -7.38 1.67 2.09
CA ILE A 58 -6.49 2.81 1.83
C ILE A 58 -7.25 4.13 2.03
N HIS A 59 -8.44 4.24 1.45
CA HIS A 59 -9.22 5.49 1.47
C HIS A 59 -9.68 5.91 2.86
N GLU A 60 -10.09 4.96 3.70
CA GLU A 60 -10.50 5.23 5.08
C GLU A 60 -9.31 5.34 6.05
N SER A 61 -8.10 4.98 5.60
CA SER A 61 -6.93 5.03 6.45
C SER A 61 -6.45 6.46 6.69
N SER A 62 -6.22 6.78 7.96
CA SER A 62 -5.46 7.97 8.35
C SER A 62 -3.98 7.82 8.00
N GLU A 63 -3.23 8.92 7.89
CA GLU A 63 -1.78 8.85 7.62
C GLU A 63 -1.02 7.99 8.66
N GLU A 64 -1.41 8.05 9.93
CA GLU A 64 -0.83 7.18 10.97
C GLU A 64 -1.07 5.69 10.71
N GLN A 65 -2.26 5.33 10.21
CA GLN A 65 -2.61 3.96 9.88
C GLN A 65 -1.83 3.48 8.64
N LEU A 66 -1.68 4.35 7.63
CA LEU A 66 -0.85 4.07 6.45
C LEU A 66 0.62 3.85 6.83
N ARG A 67 1.16 4.65 7.77
CA ARG A 67 2.51 4.44 8.32
C ARG A 67 2.61 3.10 9.06
N GLN A 68 1.60 2.71 9.83
CA GLN A 68 1.59 1.41 10.50
C GLN A 68 1.54 0.26 9.49
N MET A 69 0.76 0.38 8.43
CA MET A 69 0.74 -0.60 7.33
C MET A 69 2.10 -0.68 6.64
N LEU A 70 2.73 0.46 6.34
CA LEU A 70 4.07 0.52 5.78
C LEU A 70 5.11 -0.17 6.69
N ALA A 71 5.00 0.00 8.01
CA ALA A 71 5.89 -0.66 8.96
C ALA A 71 5.74 -2.20 8.97
N GLN A 72 4.55 -2.72 8.63
CA GLN A 72 4.27 -4.16 8.52
C GLN A 72 4.49 -4.71 7.10
N SER A 73 4.83 -3.84 6.14
CA SER A 73 4.98 -4.21 4.74
C SER A 73 6.25 -5.03 4.48
N LYS A 74 6.18 -5.88 3.45
CA LYS A 74 7.32 -6.65 2.93
C LYS A 74 7.88 -5.96 1.69
N VAL A 75 9.17 -6.10 1.42
CA VAL A 75 9.77 -5.62 0.17
C VAL A 75 9.22 -6.43 -1.00
N LEU A 76 8.84 -5.74 -2.07
CA LEU A 76 8.43 -6.36 -3.34
C LEU A 76 9.70 -6.80 -4.08
N GLU A 77 10.07 -8.07 -3.93
CA GLU A 77 11.16 -8.74 -4.69
C GLU A 77 10.72 -9.16 -6.10
#